data_AF-A0A7R9MQ78-F1
#
_entry.id   AF-A0A7R9MQ78-F1
#
_cell.length_a   1.000
_cell.length_b   1.000
_cell.length_c   1.000
_cell.angle_alpha   90.00
_cell.angle_beta   90.00
_cell.angle_gamma   90.00
#
_symmetry.space_group_name_H-M   'P 1'
#
loop_
_entity.id
_entity.type
_entity.pdbx_description
1 polymer ?
#
loop_
_entity_poly.entity_id
_entity_poly.type
_entity_poly.pdbx_seq_one_letter_code
_entity_poly.pdbx_strand_id
1 'polypeptide(L)' 'MGCVGLSVGIGNVWRFPYLAYQNGGGAFLIPYLIMLTLAGKPMYFMELAFGQFGGTGPLTIWNCAPIAKGVGAAMIAV' A
#
# COMPACT_ATOMS: atom_id res chain seq x y z
N MET A 1 -1.62 -15.07 -6.24
CA MET A 1 -2.47 -15.50 -5.09
C MET A 1 -1.96 -14.96 -3.75
N GLY A 2 -0.67 -15.09 -3.41
CA GLY A 2 -0.15 -14.61 -2.11
C GLY A 2 -0.30 -13.11 -1.83
N CYS A 3 -0.06 -12.23 -2.82
CA CYS A 3 -0.12 -10.78 -2.60
C CYS A 3 -1.54 -10.26 -2.33
N VAL A 4 -2.56 -10.93 -2.87
CA VAL A 4 -3.97 -10.58 -2.64
C VAL A 4 -4.39 -10.91 -1.20
N GLY A 5 -3.87 -12.02 -0.63
CA GLY A 5 -4.11 -12.40 0.76
C GLY A 5 -3.44 -11.47 1.77
N LEU A 6 -2.30 -10.86 1.42
CA LEU A 6 -1.65 -9.83 2.23
C LEU A 6 -2.38 -8.49 2.16
N SER A 7 -2.93 -8.13 1.00
CA SER A 7 -3.66 -6.87 0.82
C SER A 7 -5.08 -6.90 1.38
N VAL A 8 -5.69 -8.08 1.58
CA VAL A 8 -7.02 -8.23 2.18
C VAL A 8 -6.87 -8.60 3.65
N GLY A 9 -6.82 -7.59 4.52
CA GLY A 9 -6.73 -7.77 5.98
C GLY A 9 -8.05 -7.55 6.73
N ILE A 10 -8.05 -7.85 8.03
CA ILE A 10 -9.17 -7.61 8.98
C ILE A 10 -9.65 -6.14 8.94
N GLY A 11 -8.75 -5.20 8.64
CA GLY A 11 -9.07 -3.79 8.49
C GLY A 11 -10.13 -3.51 7.41
N ASN A 12 -10.14 -4.26 6.30
CA ASN A 12 -11.15 -4.08 5.26
C ASN A 12 -12.54 -4.59 5.67
N VAL A 13 -12.62 -5.53 6.61
CA VAL A 13 -13.90 -6.11 7.06
C VAL A 13 -14.58 -5.23 8.12
N TRP A 14 -13.80 -4.59 9.00
CA TRP A 14 -14.38 -3.86 10.13
C TRP A 14 -14.20 -2.33 10.06
N ARG A 15 -13.04 -1.84 9.60
CA ARG A 15 -12.75 -0.40 9.56
C ARG A 15 -13.39 0.28 8.35
N PHE A 16 -13.42 -0.40 7.20
CA PHE A 16 -14.07 0.13 5.99
C PHE A 16 -15.56 0.41 6.18
N PRO A 17 -16.42 -0.51 6.67
CA PRO A 17 -17.83 -0.20 6.87
C PRO A 17 -18.07 0.86 7.95
N TYR A 18 -17.24 0.90 9.00
CA TYR A 18 -17.33 1.93 10.03
C TYR A 18 -17.03 3.34 9.50
N LEU A 19 -15.94 3.50 8.74
CA LEU A 19 -15.59 4.79 8.12
C LEU A 19 -16.58 5.19 7.03
N ALA A 20 -17.06 4.24 6.23
CA ALA A 20 -18.07 4.51 5.22
C ALA A 20 -19.36 5.02 5.87
N TYR A 21 -19.82 4.40 6.97
CA TYR A 21 -21.01 4.85 7.67
C TYR A 21 -20.86 6.26 8.27
N GLN A 22 -19.72 6.59 8.88
CA GLN A 22 -19.47 7.92 9.44
C GLN A 22 -19.33 9.03 8.38
N ASN A 23 -18.76 8.72 7.22
CA ASN A 23 -18.44 9.72 6.18
C ASN A 23 -19.49 9.78 5.05
N GLY A 24 -20.76 9.54 5.37
CA GLY A 24 -21.87 9.70 4.41
C GLY A 24 -22.28 8.44 3.65
N GLY A 25 -21.97 7.26 4.19
CA GLY A 25 -22.40 5.96 3.65
C GLY A 25 -21.89 5.70 2.24
N GLY A 26 -22.81 5.51 1.29
CA GLY A 26 -22.48 5.24 -0.11
C GLY A 26 -21.74 6.38 -0.82
N ALA A 27 -21.85 7.63 -0.35
CA ALA A 27 -21.12 8.76 -0.92
C ALA A 27 -19.60 8.65 -0.67
N PHE A 28 -19.17 7.90 0.35
CA PHE A 28 -17.76 7.64 0.65
C PHE A 28 -17.06 6.80 -0.44
N LEU A 29 -17.80 6.04 -1.26
CA LEU A 29 -17.21 5.28 -2.37
C LEU A 29 -16.57 6.17 -3.43
N ILE A 30 -17.12 7.37 -3.67
CA ILE A 30 -16.63 8.28 -4.71
C ILE A 30 -15.20 8.77 -4.40
N PRO A 31 -14.92 9.41 -3.26
CA PRO A 31 -13.56 9.80 -2.91
C PRO A 31 -12.65 8.59 -2.69
N TYR A 32 -13.19 7.45 -2.21
CA TYR A 32 -12.42 6.21 -2.06
C TYR A 32 -11.90 5.69 -3.41
N LEU A 33 -12.75 5.61 -4.44
CA LEU A 33 -12.34 5.17 -5.78
C LEU A 33 -11.36 6.14 -6.45
N ILE A 34 -11.55 7.44 -6.24
CA ILE A 34 -10.64 8.47 -6.78
C ILE A 34 -9.25 8.34 -6.14
N MET A 35 -9.16 8.26 -4.80
CA MET A 35 -7.89 8.07 -4.10
C MET A 35 -7.26 6.71 -4.40
N LEU A 36 -8.07 5.66 -4.55
CA LEU A 36 -7.59 4.34 -4.92
C LEU A 36 -6.95 4.33 -6.31
N THR A 37 -7.56 5.01 -7.28
CA THR A 37 -7.04 5.06 -8.66
C THR A 37 -5.86 6.00 -8.83
N LEU A 38 -5.86 7.16 -8.13
CA LEU A 38 -4.80 8.17 -8.24
C LEU A 38 -3.58 7.88 -7.38
N ALA A 39 -3.74 7.32 -6.18
CA ALA A 39 -2.64 7.06 -5.26
C ALA A 39 -2.44 5.56 -5.03
N GLY A 40 -3.52 4.82 -4.77
CA GLY A 40 -3.43 3.39 -4.44
C GLY A 40 -2.81 2.54 -5.55
N LYS A 41 -3.37 2.60 -6.77
CA LYS A 41 -2.91 1.82 -7.92
C LYS A 41 -1.46 2.16 -8.34
N PRO A 42 -1.07 3.44 -8.54
CA PRO A 42 0.29 3.74 -8.96
C PRO A 42 1.32 3.44 -7.86
N MET A 43 1.00 3.66 -6.59
CA MET A 43 1.92 3.34 -5.50
C MET A 43 2.14 1.83 -5.38
N TYR A 44 1.06 1.04 -5.47
CA TYR A 44 1.15 -0.42 -5.47
C TYR A 44 1.94 -0.95 -6.68
N PHE A 45 1.70 -0.39 -7.86
CA PHE A 45 2.46 -0.76 -9.06
C PHE A 45 3.93 -0.39 -8.95
N MET A 46 4.25 0.79 -8.42
CA MET A 46 5.63 1.23 -8.22
C MET A 46 6.37 0.31 -7.25
N GLU A 47 5.76 -0.05 -6.12
CA GLU A 47 6.39 -0.93 -5.13
C GLU A 47 6.62 -2.35 -5.69
N LEU A 48 5.64 -2.89 -6.42
CA LEU A 48 5.78 -4.18 -7.09
C LEU A 48 6.86 -4.15 -8.17
N ALA A 49 6.86 -3.14 -9.04
CA ALA A 49 7.85 -3.00 -10.09
C ALA A 49 9.25 -2.86 -9.47
N PHE A 50 9.40 -2.03 -8.46
CA PHE A 50 10.69 -1.81 -7.79
C PHE A 50 11.20 -3.08 -7.10
N GLY A 51 10.31 -3.83 -6.43
CA GLY A 51 10.63 -5.14 -5.85
C GLY A 51 11.01 -6.20 -6.91
N GLN A 52 10.30 -6.23 -8.03
CA GLN A 52 10.59 -7.15 -9.14
C GLN A 52 11.90 -6.80 -9.86
N PHE A 53 12.18 -5.53 -10.12
CA PHE A 53 13.40 -5.07 -10.77
C PHE A 53 14.64 -5.21 -9.86
N GLY A 54 14.47 -4.98 -8.55
CA GLY A 54 15.57 -5.08 -7.61
C GLY A 54 15.97 -6.52 -7.28
N GLY A 55 15.04 -7.47 -7.35
CA GLY A 55 15.29 -8.91 -7.09
C GLY A 55 15.92 -9.21 -5.73
N THR A 56 15.99 -8.22 -4.84
CA THR A 56 16.71 -8.22 -3.58
C THR A 56 15.79 -7.69 -2.48
N GLY A 57 16.12 -8.00 -1.22
CA GLY A 57 15.30 -7.64 -0.08
C GLY A 57 15.12 -6.12 0.06
N PRO A 58 14.08 -5.69 0.83
CA PRO A 58 13.73 -4.29 0.98
C PRO A 58 14.89 -3.43 1.52
N LEU A 59 15.81 -3.98 2.33
CA LEU A 59 16.97 -3.23 2.83
C LEU A 59 18.06 -3.01 1.77
N THR A 60 18.29 -4.01 0.91
CA THR A 60 19.38 -3.98 -0.07
C THR A 60 18.99 -3.26 -1.36
N ILE A 61 17.69 -3.22 -1.70
CA ILE A 61 17.14 -2.43 -2.79
C ILE A 61 17.46 -0.93 -2.66
N TRP A 62 17.43 -0.37 -1.44
CA TRP A 62 17.73 1.04 -1.21
C TRP A 62 19.23 1.39 -1.24
N ASN A 63 20.12 0.45 -1.56
CA ASN A 63 21.53 0.80 -1.82
C ASN A 63 21.71 1.67 -3.08
N CYS A 64 20.75 1.68 -4.00
CA CYS A 64 20.74 2.60 -5.16
C CYS A 64 20.54 4.07 -4.75
N ALA A 65 19.92 4.34 -3.59
CA ALA A 65 19.66 5.68 -3.08
C ALA A 65 19.92 5.73 -1.56
N PRO A 66 21.17 6.03 -1.11
CA PRO A 66 21.55 5.95 0.29
C PRO A 66 20.73 6.85 1.22
N ILE A 67 20.15 7.94 0.69
CA ILE A 67 19.24 8.84 1.43
C ILE A 67 17.91 8.17 1.82
N ALA A 68 17.47 7.19 1.05
CA ALA A 68 16.20 6.50 1.25
C ALA A 68 16.37 5.14 1.95
N LYS A 69 17.58 4.80 2.44
CA LYS A 69 17.83 3.60 3.26
C LYS A 69 16.93 3.53 4.50
N GLY A 70 16.53 4.67 5.05
CA GLY A 70 15.58 4.74 6.17
C GLY A 70 14.20 4.14 5.83
N VAL A 71 13.77 4.19 4.57
CA VAL A 71 12.50 3.60 4.12
C VAL A 71 12.56 2.07 4.20
N GLY A 72 13.68 1.47 3.76
CA GLY A 72 13.89 0.01 3.87
C GLY A 72 13.96 -0.48 5.31
N ALA A 73 14.56 0.28 6.22
CA ALA A 73 14.58 -0.05 7.64
C ALA A 73 13.18 0.07 8.27
N ALA A 74 12.42 1.11 7.92
CA ALA A 74 11.04 1.28 8.39
C ALA A 74 10.13 0.14 7.92
N MET A 75 10.32 -0.38 6.70
CA MET A 75 9.57 -1.53 6.18
C MET A 75 9.81 -2.83 6.95
N ILE A 76 10.96 -2.99 7.62
CA ILE A 76 11.27 -4.17 8.44
C ILE A 76 10.82 -3.99 9.89
N ALA A 77 10.81 -2.74 10.37
CA ALA A 77 10.43 -2.41 11.74
C ALA A 77 8.91 -2.38 11.97
N VAL A 78 8.10 -2.27 10.91
CA VAL A 78 6.63 -2.20 10.94
C VAL A 78 5.97 -3.57 10.95
#